data_AF-A0A2E6AB98-F1
#
_entry.id   AF-A0A2E6AB98-F1
#
_cell.length_a   1.000
_cell.length_b   1.000
_cell.length_c   1.000
_cell.angle_alpha   90.00
_cell.angle_beta   90.00
_cell.angle_gamma   90.00
#
_symmetry.space_group_name_H-M   'P 1'
#
loop_
_entity.id
_entity.type
_entity.pdbx_description
1 polymer ?
#
loop_
_entity_poly.entity_id
_entity_poly.type
_entity_poly.pdbx_seq_one_letter_code
_entity_poly.pdbx_strand_id
1 'polypeptide(L)' 'MESSKVVELVEKIESLIPSGNNKFREDIKSSIKVLIEDYLHKIDLVTREEFDIQQEVLLKTRLKIEELEKKLKSN' A
#
# COMPACT_ATOMS: atom_id res chain seq x y z
N MET A 1 -3.21 4.40 -11.36
CA MET A 1 -2.03 3.60 -11.73
C MET A 1 -1.61 2.57 -10.67
N GLU A 2 -2.34 2.41 -9.56
CA GLU A 2 -2.01 1.45 -8.47
C GLU A 2 -2.18 -0.04 -8.85
N SER A 3 -3.00 -0.36 -9.86
CA SER A 3 -3.27 -1.75 -10.24
C SER A 3 -2.13 -2.44 -10.99
N SER A 4 -1.22 -1.69 -11.65
CA SER A 4 -0.20 -2.27 -12.53
C SER A 4 0.88 -3.02 -11.76
N LYS A 5 1.21 -2.56 -10.55
CA LYS A 5 2.33 -3.07 -9.77
C LYS A 5 2.01 -4.43 -9.11
N VAL A 6 0.74 -4.65 -8.74
CA VAL A 6 0.25 -5.95 -8.23
C VAL A 6 0.25 -6.99 -9.35
N VAL A 7 -0.11 -6.59 -10.57
CA VAL A 7 -0.07 -7.46 -11.76
C VAL A 7 1.37 -7.89 -12.07
N GLU A 8 2.35 -7.00 -12.01
CA GLU A 8 3.78 -7.34 -12.20
C GLU A 8 4.30 -8.34 -11.14
N LEU A 9 3.83 -8.24 -9.89
CA LEU A 9 4.19 -9.19 -8.84
C LEU A 9 3.63 -10.59 -9.15
N VAL A 10 2.38 -10.66 -9.62
CA VAL A 10 1.73 -11.93 -10.02
C VAL A 10 2.48 -12.58 -11.18
N GLU A 11 2.82 -11.81 -12.22
CA GLU A 11 3.59 -12.32 -13.37
C GLU A 11 4.98 -12.84 -12.97
N LYS A 12 5.68 -12.15 -12.06
CA LYS A 12 6.97 -12.62 -11.53
C LYS A 12 6.83 -13.90 -10.72
N ILE A 13 5.79 -14.02 -9.89
CA ILE A 13 5.51 -15.24 -9.13
C ILE A 13 5.20 -16.40 -10.06
N GLU A 14 4.38 -16.20 -11.09
CA GLU A 14 4.06 -17.21 -12.10
C GLU A 14 5.31 -17.67 -12.86
N SER A 15 6.23 -16.76 -13.19
CA SER A 15 7.51 -17.09 -13.85
C SER A 15 8.45 -17.96 -13.01
N LEU A 16 8.28 -17.93 -11.68
CA LEU A 16 9.09 -18.67 -10.72
C LEU A 16 8.49 -20.02 -10.34
N ILE A 17 7.34 -20.43 -10.88
CA ILE A 17 6.73 -21.74 -10.60
C ILE A 17 7.03 -22.72 -11.75
N PRO A 18 7.99 -23.65 -11.59
CA PRO A 18 8.19 -24.76 -12.50
C PRO A 18 7.38 -25.97 -12.04
N SER A 19 6.96 -26.73 -13.03
CA SER A 19 6.31 -28.03 -12.91
C SER A 19 7.33 -29.13 -12.55
N GLY A 20 7.97 -29.08 -11.36
CA GLY A 20 8.85 -30.18 -10.92
C GLY A 20 9.57 -30.04 -9.58
N ASN A 21 9.67 -31.18 -8.88
CA ASN A 21 10.55 -31.62 -7.77
C ASN A 21 10.67 -30.76 -6.47
N ASN A 22 10.71 -31.45 -5.31
CA ASN A 22 10.56 -30.84 -3.97
C ASN A 22 11.67 -29.85 -3.54
N LYS A 23 12.94 -30.05 -3.90
CA LYS A 23 14.03 -29.11 -3.54
C LYS A 23 13.85 -27.74 -4.21
N PHE A 24 13.42 -27.76 -5.46
CA PHE A 24 13.23 -26.54 -6.25
C PHE A 24 12.10 -25.67 -5.67
N ARG A 25 11.10 -26.28 -5.04
CA ARG A 25 10.00 -25.57 -4.35
C ARG A 25 10.47 -24.74 -3.15
N GLU A 26 11.47 -25.19 -2.40
CA GLU A 26 11.99 -24.43 -1.25
C GLU A 26 12.75 -23.19 -1.70
N ASP A 27 13.59 -23.32 -2.74
CA ASP A 27 14.34 -22.21 -3.33
C ASP A 27 13.40 -21.14 -3.90
N ILE A 28 12.32 -21.56 -4.57
CA ILE A 28 11.27 -20.65 -5.06
C ILE A 28 10.53 -19.98 -3.92
N LYS A 29 10.15 -20.72 -2.88
CA LYS A 29 9.45 -20.15 -1.72
C LYS A 29 10.30 -19.05 -1.08
N SER A 30 11.61 -19.24 -0.99
CA SER A 30 12.53 -18.22 -0.48
C SER A 30 12.59 -16.99 -1.40
N SER A 31 12.65 -17.20 -2.72
CA SER A 31 12.70 -16.12 -3.72
C SER A 31 11.40 -15.30 -3.76
N ILE A 32 10.24 -15.96 -3.68
CA ILE A 32 8.93 -15.31 -3.60
C ILE A 32 8.82 -14.49 -2.31
N LYS A 33 9.30 -15.02 -1.17
CA LYS A 33 9.29 -14.30 0.10
C LYS A 33 10.08 -12.99 0.02
N VAL A 34 11.29 -13.03 -0.54
CA VAL A 34 12.13 -11.83 -0.73
C VAL A 34 11.46 -10.83 -1.68
N LEU A 35 10.84 -11.30 -2.76
CA LEU A 35 10.10 -10.43 -3.69
C LEU A 35 8.90 -9.74 -3.04
N ILE A 36 8.13 -10.45 -2.21
CA ILE A 36 7.01 -9.88 -1.47
C ILE A 36 7.51 -8.86 -0.43
N GLU A 37 8.61 -9.16 0.27
CA GLU A 37 9.21 -8.25 1.24
C GLU A 37 9.72 -6.96 0.57
N ASP A 38 10.46 -7.07 -0.54
CA ASP A 38 10.93 -5.92 -1.33
C ASP A 38 9.75 -5.11 -1.91
N TYR A 39 8.69 -5.79 -2.34
CA TYR A 39 7.50 -5.12 -2.85
C TYR A 39 6.74 -4.36 -1.76
N LEU A 40 6.54 -4.97 -0.58
CA LEU A 40 5.92 -4.29 0.56
C LEU A 40 6.75 -3.08 1.02
N HIS A 41 8.08 -3.14 0.93
CA HIS A 41 8.93 -1.97 1.19
C HIS A 41 8.82 -0.86 0.13
N LYS A 42 8.44 -1.21 -1.11
CA LYS A 42 8.32 -0.27 -2.24
C LYS A 42 6.94 0.33 -2.42
N ILE A 43 5.91 -0.22 -1.77
CA ILE A 43 4.64 0.46 -1.63
C ILE A 43 4.86 1.53 -0.56
N ASP A 44 4.41 2.76 -0.79
CA ASP A 44 4.40 3.85 0.19
C ASP A 44 3.40 3.50 1.31
N LEU A 45 3.71 2.47 2.10
CA LEU A 45 2.91 1.99 3.20
C LEU A 45 2.98 3.04 4.30
N VAL A 46 1.89 3.78 4.46
CA VAL A 46 1.67 4.55 5.69
C VAL A 46 1.38 3.57 6.81
N THR A 47 2.03 3.77 7.94
CA THR A 47 1.70 3.01 9.14
C THR A 47 0.25 3.28 9.53
N ARG A 48 -0.37 2.34 10.24
CA ARG A 48 -1.74 2.52 10.73
C ARG A 48 -1.87 3.79 11.59
N GLU A 49 -0.84 4.06 12.39
CA GLU A 49 -0.77 5.26 13.24
C GLU A 49 -0.71 6.55 12.41
N GLU A 50 0.14 6.61 11.38
CA GLU A 50 0.21 7.77 10.48
C GLU A 50 -1.10 8.00 9.74
N PHE A 51 -1.77 6.94 9.30
CA PHE A 51 -3.09 7.03 8.69
C PHE A 51 -4.12 7.65 9.65
N ASP A 52 -4.17 7.16 10.89
CA ASP A 52 -5.13 7.65 11.89
C ASP A 52 -4.85 9.14 12.23
N ILE A 53 -3.58 9.55 12.33
CA ILE A 53 -3.18 10.96 12.50
C ILE A 53 -3.64 11.81 11.31
N GLN A 54 -3.43 11.35 10.08
CA GLN A 54 -3.85 12.08 8.88
C GLN A 54 -5.37 12.26 8.81
N GLN A 55 -6.15 11.23 9.22
CA GLN A 55 -7.60 11.33 9.33
C GLN A 55 -8.02 12.40 10.34
N GLU A 56 -7.35 12.46 11.50
CA GLU A 56 -7.63 13.47 12.53
C GLU A 56 -7.32 14.89 12.04
N VAL A 57 -6.19 15.08 11.37
CA VAL A 57 -5.83 16.37 10.75
C VAL A 57 -6.89 16.77 9.73
N LEU A 58 -7.32 15.87 8.86
CA LEU A 58 -8.36 16.13 7.86
C LEU A 58 -9.69 16.54 8.50
N LEU A 59 -10.09 15.88 9.59
CA LEU A 59 -11.29 16.23 10.34
C LEU A 59 -11.20 17.66 10.91
N LYS A 60 -10.07 17.99 11.54
CA LYS A 60 -9.81 19.34 12.08
C LYS A 60 -9.85 20.40 10.98
N THR A 61 -9.26 20.14 9.82
CA THR A 61 -9.29 21.06 8.68
C THR A 61 -10.71 21.28 8.17
N ARG A 62 -11.54 20.22 8.06
CA ARG A 62 -12.95 20.36 7.67
C ARG A 62 -13.73 21.26 8.62
N LEU A 63 -13.61 21.01 9.92
CA LEU A 63 -14.26 21.85 10.93
C LEU A 63 -13.81 23.31 10.84
N LYS A 64 -12.52 23.55 10.58
CA LYS A 64 -12.00 24.91 10.43
C LYS A 64 -12.52 25.61 9.18
N ILE A 65 -12.62 24.89 8.07
CA ILE A 65 -13.20 25.41 6.82
C ILE A 65 -14.67 25.77 7.05
N GLU A 66 -15.46 24.90 7.69
CA GLU A 66 -16.87 25.19 8.00
C GLU A 66 -17.04 26.44 8.88
N GLU A 67 -16.16 26.63 9.87
CA GLU A 67 -16.15 27.84 10.70
C GLU A 67 -15.87 29.10 9.87
N LEU A 68 -14.88 29.04 8.98
CA LEU A 68 -14.53 30.16 8.09
C LEU A 68 -15.65 30.46 7.10
N GLU A 69 -16.27 29.43 6.51
CA GLU A 69 -17.43 29.60 5.63
C GLU A 69 -18.61 30.26 6.35
N LYS A 70 -18.88 29.89 7.61
CA LYS A 70 -19.92 30.55 8.43
C LYS A 70 -19.60 32.03 8.66
N LYS A 71 -18.34 32.38 8.95
CA LYS A 71 -17.91 33.78 9.13
C LYS A 71 -18.06 34.61 7.85
N LEU A 72 -17.78 34.01 6.70
CA LEU A 72 -17.96 34.67 5.41
C LEU A 72 -19.43 34.87 5.05
N LYS A 73 -20.30 33.89 5.35
CA LYS A 73 -21.76 34.00 5.11
C LYS A 73 -22.49 34.95 6.06
N SER A 74 -21.89 35.25 7.21
CA SER A 74 -22.46 36.15 8.22
C SER A 74 -22.10 37.63 8.01
N ASN A 75 -21.25 37.95 7.03
CA ASN A 75 -20.99 39.31 6.55
C ASN A 75 -21.67 39.53 5.19
#